data_AF-A0A235FCT4-F1
#
_entry.id   AF-A0A235FCT4-F1
#
_cell.length_a   1.000
_cell.length_b   1.000
_cell.length_c   1.000
_cell.angle_alpha   90.00
_cell.angle_beta   90.00
_cell.angle_gamma   90.00
#
_symmetry.space_group_name_H-M   'P 1'
#
loop_
_entity.id
_entity.type
_entity.pdbx_description
1 polymer ?
#
loop_
_entity_poly.entity_id
_entity_poly.type
_entity_poly.pdbx_seq_one_letter_code
_entity_poly.pdbx_strand_id
1 'polypeptide(L)' 'MANRLFQKAREAVNNVVGRMNGNGSHEQGHQMSHQPEHINAHDEAVAQNAISSAMANSSDAERAQLAELQQELDQNGDLK' A
#
# COMPACT_ATOMS: atom_id res chain seq x y z
N MET A 1 13.81 14.15 -10.12
CA MET A 1 14.00 13.55 -8.79
C MET A 1 12.73 12.79 -8.48
N ALA A 2 12.72 11.48 -8.69
CA ALA A 2 11.52 10.69 -8.40
C ALA A 2 11.20 10.82 -6.91
N ASN A 3 9.95 11.18 -6.58
CA ASN A 3 9.55 11.41 -5.21
C ASN A 3 9.66 10.08 -4.43
N ARG A 4 10.58 10.00 -3.46
CA ARG A 4 10.78 8.77 -2.66
C ARG A 4 9.53 8.37 -1.90
N LEU A 5 8.69 9.35 -1.56
CA LEU A 5 7.39 9.10 -0.94
C LEU A 5 6.41 8.44 -1.92
N PHE A 6 6.39 8.88 -3.18
CA PHE A 6 5.58 8.25 -4.22
C PHE A 6 5.96 6.78 -4.44
N GLN A 7 7.26 6.50 -4.52
CA GLN A 7 7.77 5.13 -4.66
C GLN A 7 7.34 4.26 -3.47
N LYS A 8 7.53 4.75 -2.23
CA LYS A 8 7.08 4.04 -1.03
C LYS A 8 5.57 3.81 -0.99
N ALA A 9 4.77 4.80 -1.36
CA ALA A 9 3.32 4.68 -1.38
C ALA A 9 2.87 3.60 -2.38
N ARG A 10 3.46 3.61 -3.58
CA ARG A 10 3.19 2.61 -4.61
C ARG A 10 3.62 1.21 -4.17
N GLU A 11 4.80 1.06 -3.57
CA GLU A 11 5.27 -0.24 -3.05
C GLU A 11 4.37 -0.76 -1.93
N ALA A 12 3.95 0.10 -1.00
CA ALA A 12 3.04 -0.29 0.08
C ALA A 12 1.71 -0.81 -0.47
N VAL A 13 1.08 -0.07 -1.39
CA VAL A 13 -0.18 -0.48 -2.03
C VAL A 13 -0.02 -1.80 -2.78
N ASN A 14 1.05 -1.95 -3.57
CA ASN A 14 1.27 -3.15 -4.35
C ASN A 14 1.51 -4.39 -3.47
N ASN A 15 2.19 -4.22 -2.34
CA ASN A 15 2.39 -5.29 -1.37
C ASN A 15 1.06 -5.70 -0.70
N VAL A 16 0.23 -4.74 -0.32
CA VAL A 16 -1.09 -4.99 0.28
C VAL A 16 -2.03 -5.66 -0.73
N VAL A 17 -2.20 -5.07 -1.91
CA VAL A 17 -3.07 -5.60 -2.98
C VAL A 17 -2.58 -6.96 -3.48
N GLY A 18 -1.26 -7.15 -3.61
CA GLY A 18 -0.66 -8.42 -4.01
C GLY A 18 -0.91 -9.55 -3.01
N ARG A 19 -0.91 -9.23 -1.72
CA ARG A 19 -1.30 -10.17 -0.65
C ARG A 19 -2.82 -10.39 -0.61
N MET A 20 -3.65 -9.35 -0.81
CA MET A 20 -5.12 -9.46 -0.87
C MET A 20 -5.58 -10.37 -2.01
N ASN A 21 -4.94 -10.28 -3.17
CA ASN A 21 -5.26 -11.11 -4.34
C ASN A 21 -4.67 -12.54 -4.28
N GLY A 22 -4.05 -12.94 -3.16
CA GLY A 22 -3.50 -14.29 -3.00
C GLY A 22 -2.29 -14.59 -3.90
N ASN A 23 -1.70 -13.57 -4.52
CA ASN A 23 -0.55 -13.68 -5.40
C ASN A 23 0.79 -13.44 -4.65
N GLY A 24 0.76 -13.64 -3.33
CA GLY A 24 1.88 -13.46 -2.41
C GLY A 24 2.98 -14.49 -2.65
N SER A 25 3.81 -14.24 -3.67
CA SER A 25 5.10 -14.89 -3.83
C SER A 25 5.93 -14.62 -2.57
N HIS A 26 6.12 -15.68 -1.81
CA HIS A 26 6.83 -15.77 -0.55
C HIS A 26 8.31 -15.34 -0.67
N GLU A 27 8.63 -14.05 -0.49
CA GLU A 27 10.02 -13.59 -0.38
C GLU A 27 10.18 -12.53 0.74
N GLN A 28 10.36 -13.06 1.95
CA GLN A 28 11.46 -12.75 2.88
C GLN A 28 11.62 -11.32 3.48
N GLY A 29 11.54 -11.25 4.82
CA GLY A 29 12.39 -10.33 5.59
C GLY A 29 11.77 -9.73 6.86
N HIS A 30 12.17 -10.28 8.01
CA HIS A 30 12.13 -9.70 9.37
C HIS A 30 10.86 -9.83 10.23
N GLN A 31 10.89 -10.86 11.10
CA GLN A 31 10.64 -10.79 12.55
C GLN A 31 9.41 -9.98 13.01
N MET A 32 8.24 -10.63 13.08
CA MET A 32 7.52 -10.71 14.36
C MET A 32 6.50 -11.84 14.34
N SER A 33 6.42 -12.50 15.48
CA SER A 33 5.71 -13.73 15.80
C SER A 33 4.22 -13.73 15.45
N HIS A 34 3.78 -14.82 14.81
CA HIS A 34 2.48 -15.48 14.99
C HIS A 34 1.20 -14.65 14.82
N GLN A 35 0.57 -14.70 13.64
CA GLN A 35 -0.86 -15.02 13.46
C GLN A 35 -1.22 -15.19 11.96
N PRO A 36 -2.27 -15.96 11.63
CA PRO A 36 -2.61 -16.31 10.26
C PRO A 36 -2.99 -15.06 9.44
N GLU A 37 -2.57 -15.10 8.18
CA GLU A 37 -2.64 -14.07 7.16
C GLU A 37 -4.07 -13.60 6.84
N HIS A 38 -4.64 -12.77 7.69
CA HIS A 38 -5.66 -11.83 7.25
C HIS A 38 -4.95 -10.51 6.99
N ILE A 39 -5.11 -9.97 5.78
CA ILE A 39 -4.83 -8.56 5.50
C ILE A 39 -5.55 -7.77 6.58
N ASN A 40 -4.78 -7.22 7.50
CA ASN A 40 -5.32 -6.51 8.64
C ASN A 40 -5.47 -5.04 8.26
N ALA A 41 -6.42 -4.37 8.90
CA ALA A 41 -6.58 -2.92 8.78
C ALA A 41 -5.27 -2.15 9.04
N HIS A 42 -4.29 -2.80 9.69
CA HIS A 42 -2.94 -2.28 9.87
C HIS A 42 -2.17 -2.10 8.55
N ASP A 43 -2.12 -3.12 7.67
CA ASP A 43 -1.42 -3.03 6.39
C ASP A 43 -2.06 -1.97 5.48
N GLU A 44 -3.39 -1.91 5.48
CA GLU A 44 -4.16 -0.90 4.78
C GLU A 44 -3.86 0.51 5.33
N ALA A 45 -3.83 0.68 6.66
CA ALA A 45 -3.48 1.94 7.30
C ALA A 45 -2.04 2.38 7.01
N VAL A 46 -1.09 1.44 6.90
CA VAL A 46 0.29 1.75 6.50
C VAL A 46 0.33 2.29 5.07
N ALA A 47 -0.38 1.65 4.14
CA ALA A 47 -0.46 2.12 2.76
C ALA A 47 -1.16 3.48 2.68
N GLN A 48 -2.28 3.69 3.36
CA GLN A 48 -2.97 4.99 3.42
C GLN A 48 -2.10 6.11 3.99
N ASN A 49 -1.31 5.82 5.04
CA ASN A 49 -0.36 6.79 5.60
C ASN A 49 0.76 7.12 4.60
N ALA A 50 1.27 6.12 3.87
CA ALA A 50 2.29 6.32 2.86
C ALA A 50 1.75 7.19 1.69
N ILE A 51 0.53 6.91 1.21
CA ILE A 51 -0.14 7.72 0.18
C ILE A 51 -0.37 9.14 0.69
N SER A 52 -0.90 9.32 1.91
CA SER A 52 -1.13 10.66 2.47
C SER A 52 0.16 11.47 2.60
N SER A 53 1.24 10.82 3.06
CA SER A 53 2.57 11.43 3.16
C SER A 53 3.13 11.79 1.79
N ALA A 54 2.90 10.93 0.77
CA ALA A 54 3.30 11.20 -0.60
C ALA A 54 2.49 12.33 -1.21
N MET A 55 1.17 12.35 -1.06
CA MET A 55 0.29 13.39 -1.56
C MET A 55 0.63 14.76 -0.95
N ALA A 56 1.08 14.81 0.30
CA ALA A 56 1.51 16.06 0.93
C ALA A 56 2.77 16.67 0.29
N ASN A 57 3.61 15.86 -0.36
CA ASN A 57 4.90 16.28 -0.94
C ASN A 57 5.02 16.03 -2.45
N SER A 58 3.92 15.65 -3.10
CA SER A 58 3.85 15.30 -4.53
C SER A 58 3.27 16.44 -5.36
N SER A 59 3.63 16.45 -6.63
CA SER A 59 3.07 17.34 -7.65
C SER A 59 1.62 16.97 -7.98
N ASP A 60 0.86 17.84 -8.64
CA ASP A 60 -0.55 17.58 -9.01
C ASP A 60 -0.72 16.29 -9.85
N ALA A 61 0.19 16.07 -10.80
CA ALA A 61 0.24 14.84 -11.61
C ALA A 61 0.51 13.58 -10.76
N GLU A 62 1.42 13.66 -9.79
CA GLU A 62 1.73 12.53 -8.88
C GLU A 62 0.60 12.29 -7.89
N ARG A 63 -0.10 13.35 -7.47
CA ARG A 63 -1.30 13.26 -6.62
C ARG A 63 -2.42 12.52 -7.31
N ALA A 64 -2.67 12.77 -8.59
CA ALA A 64 -3.65 12.02 -9.37
C ALA A 64 -3.33 10.51 -9.36
N GLN A 65 -2.07 10.15 -9.63
CA GLN A 65 -1.64 8.75 -9.59
C GLN A 65 -1.74 8.13 -8.18
N LEU A 66 -1.46 8.89 -7.13
CA LEU A 66 -1.61 8.44 -5.74
C LEU A 66 -3.07 8.25 -5.35
N ALA A 67 -3.97 9.11 -5.85
CA ALA A 67 -5.41 8.96 -5.63
C ALA A 67 -5.94 7.68 -6.27
N GLU A 68 -5.50 7.35 -7.49
CA GLU A 68 -5.84 6.07 -8.14
C GLU A 68 -5.39 4.88 -7.29
N LEU A 69 -4.14 4.87 -6.82
CA LEU A 69 -3.62 3.83 -5.93
C LEU A 69 -4.39 3.72 -4.61
N GLN A 70 -4.87 4.85 -4.08
CA GLN A 70 -5.69 4.85 -2.86
C GLN A 70 -7.05 4.21 -3.11
N GLN A 71 -7.68 4.51 -4.25
CA GLN A 71 -8.94 3.88 -4.64
C GLN A 71 -8.79 2.39 -4.90
N GLU A 72 -7.65 1.94 -5.47
CA GLU A 72 -7.36 0.51 -5.62
C GLU A 72 -7.25 -0.18 -4.26
N LEU A 73 -6.54 0.44 -3.30
CA LEU A 73 -6.39 -0.11 -1.96
C LEU A 73 -7.74 -0.23 -1.23
N ASP A 74 -8.56 0.81 -1.31
CA ASP A 74 -9.91 0.87 -0.71
C ASP A 74 -10.85 -0.19 -1.31
N GLN A 75 -10.89 -0.29 -2.65
CA GLN A 75 -11.71 -1.30 -3.35
C GLN A 75 -11.30 -2.74 -3.02
N ASN A 76 -10.01 -3.01 -2.82
CA ASN A 76 -9.55 -4.35 -2.46
C ASN A 76 -9.69 -4.63 -0.95
N GLY A 77 -9.72 -3.59 -0.11
CA GLY A 77 -9.93 -3.68 1.35
C GLY A 77 -11.38 -3.89 1.76
N ASP A 78 -12.33 -3.33 1.00
CA ASP A 78 -13.78 -3.36 1.29
C ASP A 78 -14.47 -4.66 0.82
N LEU A 79 -13.78 -5.53 0.07
CA LEU A 79 -14.29 -6.83 -0.40
C LEU A 79 -14.43 -7.91 0.71
N LYS A 80 -14.68 -7.53 1.97
CA LYS A 80 -14.90 -8.45 3.10
C LYS A 80 -16.35 -8.92 3.25
#